data_AF-A0A8H7K7H2-F1
#
_entry.id   AF-A0A8H7K7H2-F1
#
_cell.length_a   1.000
_cell.length_b   1.000
_cell.length_c   1.000
_cell.angle_alpha   90.00
_cell.angle_beta   90.00
_cell.angle_gamma   90.00
#
_symmetry.space_group_name_H-M   'P 1'
#
loop_
_entity.id
_entity.type
_entity.pdbx_description
1 polymer ?
#
loop_
_entity_poly.entity_id
_entity_poly.type
_entity_poly.pdbx_seq_one_letter_code
_entity_poly.pdbx_strand_id
1 'polypeptide(L)'
;MAYAARIHTLNVNLRHEERTSRSLQPEEREALNTWWALIIWERTMMLEVNTQDQPLITSVRPENAALPTEPESIDQGDPMFSNTPVPKILVPSPHEGNVGGFGRLAQAIMLVDQILKAFSICDVAARLSALHNINTSLQSFLGMVVKQHSGKPSSYCSAVVIAIRSLLSLHGHIIQLTSAEIAGGDNHADNTNSFAAIRTGITMTLDIAEWHEARPPHMGLMLPPNYVYLLRATLSHMELGSLFEDEHQAQDSRKCLERSLVKFGRLWGTAG
;
A
#
# COMPACT_ATOMS: atom_id res chain seq x y z
N MET A 1 14.05 4.01 -19.67
CA MET A 1 15.39 4.32 -19.13
C MET A 1 15.86 3.30 -18.10
N ALA A 2 15.10 2.98 -17.05
CA ALA A 2 15.52 1.99 -16.03
C ALA A 2 15.85 0.57 -16.57
N TYR A 3 15.08 0.09 -17.55
CA TYR A 3 15.39 -1.17 -18.25
C TYR A 3 16.71 -1.08 -19.05
N ALA A 4 16.94 0.04 -19.74
CA ALA A 4 18.18 0.28 -20.48
C ALA A 4 19.40 0.38 -19.55
N ALA A 5 19.22 0.98 -18.37
CA ALA A 5 20.23 1.04 -17.30
C ALA A 5 20.40 -0.28 -16.52
N ARG A 6 19.64 -1.34 -16.86
CA ARG A 6 19.68 -2.67 -16.23
C ARG A 6 19.45 -2.69 -14.71
N ILE A 7 18.84 -1.65 -14.16
CA ILE A 7 18.58 -1.52 -12.72
C ILE A 7 17.71 -2.68 -12.19
N HIS A 8 16.78 -3.18 -13.01
CA HIS A 8 15.92 -4.33 -12.69
C HIS A 8 16.66 -5.65 -12.42
N THR A 9 17.89 -5.80 -12.92
CA THR A 9 18.63 -7.07 -12.84
C THR A 9 19.12 -7.39 -11.43
N LEU A 10 19.31 -6.38 -10.59
CA LEU A 10 19.68 -6.54 -9.19
C LEU A 10 18.60 -7.28 -8.38
N ASN A 11 17.34 -7.22 -8.82
CA ASN A 11 16.23 -7.91 -8.18
C ASN A 11 16.05 -9.37 -8.68
N VAL A 12 16.71 -9.75 -9.79
CA VAL A 12 16.51 -11.03 -10.49
C VAL A 12 17.74 -11.94 -10.40
N ASN A 13 18.95 -11.39 -10.33
CA ASN A 13 20.20 -12.15 -10.52
C ASN A 13 20.90 -12.64 -9.25
N LEU A 14 20.27 -12.56 -8.07
CA LEU A 14 20.89 -13.04 -6.84
C LEU A 14 20.82 -14.58 -6.78
N ARG A 15 21.91 -15.25 -7.20
CA ARG A 15 22.10 -16.70 -7.07
C ARG A 15 22.01 -17.14 -5.61
N HIS A 16 21.48 -18.35 -5.37
CA HIS A 16 21.15 -18.90 -4.04
C HIS A 16 22.27 -18.84 -2.99
N GLU A 17 23.52 -18.87 -3.43
CA GLU A 17 24.70 -18.97 -2.57
C GLU A 17 25.31 -17.61 -2.18
N GLU A 18 24.98 -16.51 -2.88
CA GLU A 18 25.37 -15.14 -2.50
C GLU A 18 24.29 -14.43 -1.64
N ARG A 19 23.22 -15.16 -1.26
CA ARG A 19 21.98 -14.59 -0.70
C ARG A 19 22.06 -14.12 0.75
N THR A 20 23.05 -14.55 1.53
CA THR A 20 23.09 -14.35 2.99
C THR A 20 24.34 -13.67 3.53
N SER A 21 25.39 -13.44 2.72
CA SER A 21 26.68 -12.96 3.23
C SER A 21 27.21 -11.66 2.60
N ARG A 22 26.72 -11.24 1.43
CA ARG A 22 27.23 -10.05 0.74
C ARG A 22 26.36 -8.83 1.00
N SER A 23 26.94 -7.83 1.66
CA SER A 23 26.35 -6.49 1.73
C SER A 23 26.33 -5.86 0.34
N LEU A 24 25.21 -5.21 0.00
CA LEU A 24 25.10 -4.43 -1.23
C LEU A 24 25.98 -3.19 -1.14
N GLN A 25 26.71 -2.88 -2.21
CA GLN A 25 27.44 -1.62 -2.32
C GLN A 25 26.46 -0.43 -2.37
N PRO A 26 26.88 0.79 -1.99
CA PRO A 26 26.02 1.98 -2.02
C PRO A 26 25.27 2.18 -3.35
N GLU A 27 25.94 2.01 -4.49
CA GLU A 27 25.36 2.16 -5.82
C GLU A 27 24.33 1.06 -6.13
N GLU A 28 24.58 -0.17 -5.67
CA GLU A 28 23.63 -1.28 -5.82
C GLU A 28 22.38 -1.06 -4.95
N ARG A 29 22.54 -0.46 -3.76
CA ARG A 29 21.42 -0.07 -2.89
C ARG A 29 20.58 1.04 -3.50
N GLU A 30 21.23 2.07 -4.05
CA GLU A 30 20.53 3.16 -4.73
C GLU A 30 19.75 2.66 -5.96
N ALA A 31 20.37 1.78 -6.76
CA ALA A 31 19.70 1.15 -7.90
C ALA A 31 18.51 0.27 -7.44
N LEU A 32 18.67 -0.54 -6.40
CA LEU A 32 17.59 -1.34 -5.83
C LEU A 32 16.44 -0.45 -5.31
N ASN A 33 16.75 0.60 -4.57
CA ASN A 33 15.79 1.57 -4.08
C ASN A 33 15.03 2.27 -5.23
N THR A 34 15.76 2.65 -6.28
CA THR A 34 15.18 3.25 -7.49
C THR A 34 14.23 2.28 -8.17
N TRP A 35 14.60 0.99 -8.27
CA TRP A 35 13.72 -0.03 -8.82
C TRP A 35 12.44 -0.19 -7.99
N TRP A 36 12.56 -0.24 -6.66
CA TRP A 36 11.41 -0.28 -5.77
C TRP A 36 10.53 0.94 -5.89
N ALA A 37 11.10 2.15 -6.00
CA ALA A 37 10.34 3.37 -6.21
C ALA A 37 9.48 3.29 -7.49
N LEU A 38 10.03 2.74 -8.58
CA LEU A 38 9.28 2.52 -9.82
C LEU A 38 8.13 1.51 -9.65
N ILE A 39 8.40 0.38 -8.99
CA ILE A 39 7.37 -0.62 -8.69
C ILE A 39 6.26 -0.02 -7.83
N ILE A 40 6.62 0.64 -6.72
CA ILE A 40 5.70 1.28 -5.78
C ILE A 40 4.82 2.28 -6.50
N TRP A 41 5.42 3.14 -7.32
CA TRP A 41 4.68 4.16 -8.06
C TRP A 41 3.73 3.52 -9.07
N GLU A 42 4.19 2.59 -9.90
CA GLU A 42 3.36 1.93 -10.90
C GLU A 42 2.17 1.20 -10.27
N ARG A 43 2.40 0.38 -9.23
CA ARG A 43 1.31 -0.36 -8.56
C ARG A 43 0.33 0.57 -7.85
N THR A 44 0.82 1.68 -7.29
CA THR A 44 -0.05 2.70 -6.69
C THR A 44 -0.95 3.32 -7.75
N MET A 45 -0.41 3.71 -8.91
CA MET A 45 -1.22 4.25 -10.01
C MET A 45 -2.22 3.24 -10.54
N MET A 46 -1.84 1.96 -10.63
CA MET A 46 -2.72 0.89 -11.08
C MET A 46 -3.91 0.62 -10.15
N LEU A 47 -3.82 0.97 -8.86
CA LEU A 47 -4.98 0.96 -7.96
C LEU A 47 -5.99 2.09 -8.26
N GLU A 48 -5.54 3.16 -8.92
CA GLU A 48 -6.36 4.35 -9.19
C GLU A 48 -7.01 4.34 -10.58
N VAL A 49 -6.44 3.60 -11.53
CA VAL A 49 -7.03 3.45 -12.86
C VAL A 49 -7.99 2.26 -12.89
N ASN A 50 -9.16 2.45 -13.49
CA ASN A 50 -10.16 1.39 -13.65
C ASN A 50 -9.88 0.49 -14.87
N THR A 51 -8.66 0.48 -15.38
CA THR A 51 -8.24 -0.29 -16.56
C THR A 51 -7.49 -1.55 -16.12
N GLN A 52 -8.26 -2.60 -15.84
CA GLN A 52 -7.73 -3.90 -15.39
C GLN A 52 -6.86 -4.60 -16.45
N ASP A 53 -7.00 -4.22 -17.72
CA ASP A 53 -6.28 -4.86 -18.84
C ASP A 53 -4.90 -4.25 -19.13
N GLN A 54 -4.51 -3.19 -18.41
CA GLN A 54 -3.20 -2.58 -18.65
C GLN A 54 -2.09 -3.45 -18.05
N PRO A 55 -1.14 -3.95 -18.86
CA PRO A 55 -0.06 -4.77 -18.33
C PRO A 55 0.90 -3.93 -17.50
N LEU A 56 1.38 -4.53 -16.39
CA LEU A 56 2.44 -3.94 -15.58
C LEU A 56 3.75 -3.93 -16.38
N ILE A 57 4.37 -2.76 -16.49
CA ILE A 57 5.64 -2.55 -17.18
C ILE A 57 6.78 -3.14 -16.35
N THR A 58 6.77 -2.93 -15.02
CA THR A 58 7.81 -3.48 -14.16
C THR A 58 7.50 -4.90 -13.68
N SER A 59 8.50 -5.77 -13.75
CA SER A 59 8.43 -7.15 -13.27
C SER A 59 9.07 -7.30 -11.89
N VAL A 60 8.46 -8.09 -11.01
CA VAL A 60 9.02 -8.44 -9.70
C VAL A 60 8.81 -9.92 -9.40
N ARG A 61 9.79 -10.55 -8.74
CA ARG A 61 9.73 -11.93 -8.22
C ARG A 61 9.87 -11.88 -6.70
N PRO A 62 8.76 -11.76 -5.96
CA PRO A 62 8.78 -11.49 -4.52
C PRO A 62 9.60 -12.51 -3.72
N GLU A 63 9.60 -13.78 -4.14
CA GLU A 63 10.26 -14.88 -3.44
C GLU A 63 11.79 -14.70 -3.29
N ASN A 64 12.40 -13.87 -4.15
CA ASN A 64 13.84 -13.62 -4.15
C ASN A 64 14.20 -12.14 -4.04
N ALA A 65 13.20 -11.27 -3.89
CA ALA A 65 13.39 -9.82 -3.91
C ALA A 65 13.91 -9.32 -2.55
N ALA A 66 14.99 -8.54 -2.58
CA ALA A 66 15.49 -7.83 -1.41
C ALA A 66 14.64 -6.58 -1.14
N LEU A 67 14.35 -6.28 0.12
CA LEU A 67 13.69 -5.05 0.50
C LEU A 67 14.58 -3.83 0.24
N PRO A 68 13.97 -2.67 -0.10
CA PRO A 68 14.72 -1.43 -0.20
C PRO A 68 15.25 -1.02 1.18
N THR A 69 16.32 -0.24 1.14
CA THR A 69 17.03 0.26 2.33
C THR A 69 16.60 1.70 2.62
N GLU A 70 16.55 2.13 3.88
CA GLU A 70 16.12 3.50 4.22
C GLU A 70 17.09 4.54 3.64
N PRO A 71 16.61 5.66 3.06
CA PRO A 71 17.47 6.70 2.48
C PRO A 71 18.53 7.23 3.46
N GLU A 72 18.15 7.39 4.73
CA GLU A 72 19.02 7.82 5.83
C GLU A 72 20.23 6.90 6.07
N SER A 73 20.14 5.64 5.63
CA SER A 73 21.22 4.65 5.73
C SER A 73 22.06 4.53 4.45
N ILE A 74 21.66 5.21 3.37
CA ILE A 74 22.44 5.36 2.12
C ILE A 74 23.24 6.66 2.15
N ASP A 75 22.65 7.74 2.66
CA ASP A 75 23.26 9.09 2.73
C ASP A 75 24.35 9.27 3.80
N GLN A 76 24.72 8.21 4.53
CA GLN A 76 25.86 8.25 5.46
C GLN A 76 27.17 8.28 4.67
N GLY A 77 27.51 9.44 4.12
CA GLY A 77 28.82 9.77 3.57
C GLY A 77 29.94 9.85 4.62
N ASP A 78 29.73 9.32 5.82
CA ASP A 78 30.73 9.21 6.86
C ASP A 78 31.46 7.85 6.73
N PRO A 79 32.75 7.84 6.35
CA PRO A 79 33.53 6.61 6.19
C PRO A 79 33.66 5.79 7.49
N MET A 80 33.33 6.33 8.66
CA MET A 80 33.29 5.57 9.92
C MET A 80 32.02 4.72 10.10
N PHE A 81 30.88 5.10 9.51
CA PHE A 81 29.60 4.36 9.63
C PHE A 81 29.21 3.58 8.35
N SER A 82 29.82 3.94 7.22
CA SER A 82 29.65 3.32 5.90
C SER A 82 29.97 1.81 5.83
N ASN A 83 30.60 1.23 6.86
CA ASN A 83 31.05 -0.17 6.86
C ASN A 83 30.16 -1.13 7.65
N THR A 84 29.03 -0.67 8.20
CA THR A 84 28.09 -1.60 8.83
C THR A 84 27.28 -2.32 7.74
N PRO A 85 27.42 -3.66 7.59
CA PRO A 85 26.67 -4.39 6.59
C PRO A 85 25.18 -4.35 6.97
N VAL A 86 24.37 -3.66 6.17
CA VAL A 86 22.91 -3.70 6.33
C VAL A 86 22.43 -5.09 5.93
N PRO A 87 21.79 -5.86 6.83
CA PRO A 87 21.33 -7.19 6.51
C PRO A 87 20.27 -7.13 5.42
N LYS A 88 20.42 -8.03 4.43
CA LYS A 88 19.50 -8.17 3.33
C LYS A 88 18.24 -8.87 3.79
N ILE A 89 17.16 -8.10 3.96
CA ILE A 89 15.85 -8.64 4.31
C ILE A 89 15.09 -8.96 3.02
N LEU A 90 14.46 -10.12 2.97
CA LEU A 90 13.63 -10.51 1.83
C LEU A 90 12.20 -9.99 1.99
N VAL A 91 11.56 -9.68 0.86
CA VAL A 91 10.16 -9.25 0.82
C VAL A 91 9.21 -10.16 1.63
N PRO A 92 9.27 -11.50 1.53
CA PRO A 92 8.33 -12.40 2.20
C PRO A 92 8.53 -12.54 3.71
N SER A 93 9.40 -11.74 4.34
CA SER A 93 9.64 -11.75 5.78
C SER A 93 8.77 -10.71 6.52
N PRO A 94 7.47 -10.97 6.81
CA PRO A 94 6.61 -9.98 7.44
C PRO A 94 7.01 -9.72 8.90
N HIS A 95 7.60 -10.69 9.60
CA HIS A 95 7.87 -10.61 11.04
C HIS A 95 9.27 -10.12 11.41
N GLU A 96 10.12 -9.80 10.44
CA GLU A 96 11.43 -9.23 10.75
C GLU A 96 11.27 -7.84 11.37
N GLY A 97 11.81 -7.67 12.58
CA GLY A 97 11.60 -6.47 13.41
C GLY A 97 12.35 -5.22 12.92
N ASN A 98 13.34 -5.39 12.04
CA ASN A 98 14.24 -4.31 11.59
C ASN A 98 13.87 -3.74 10.20
N VAL A 99 12.66 -4.00 9.71
CA VAL A 99 12.20 -3.45 8.43
C VAL A 99 11.73 -2.01 8.62
N GLY A 100 12.39 -1.07 7.95
CA GLY A 100 12.02 0.34 7.95
C GLY A 100 10.78 0.68 7.12
N GLY A 101 10.44 1.97 7.07
CA GLY A 101 9.28 2.50 6.36
C GLY A 101 9.22 2.15 4.88
N PHE A 102 10.35 2.27 4.19
CA PHE A 102 10.43 1.98 2.76
C PHE A 102 10.28 0.48 2.49
N GLY A 103 10.88 -0.35 3.34
CA GLY A 103 10.70 -1.80 3.30
C GLY A 103 9.26 -2.23 3.54
N ARG A 104 8.58 -1.64 4.54
CA ARG A 104 7.15 -1.91 4.80
C ARG A 104 6.26 -1.45 3.64
N LEU A 105 6.58 -0.32 3.01
CA LEU A 105 5.88 0.15 1.83
C LEU A 105 6.05 -0.83 0.66
N ALA A 106 7.26 -1.34 0.43
CA ALA A 106 7.51 -2.38 -0.57
C ALA A 106 6.68 -3.65 -0.30
N GLN A 107 6.61 -4.11 0.96
CA GLN A 107 5.76 -5.24 1.33
C GLN A 107 4.27 -4.98 1.08
N ALA A 108 3.76 -3.80 1.44
CA ALA A 108 2.38 -3.41 1.17
C ALA A 108 2.08 -3.44 -0.34
N ILE A 109 3.01 -2.94 -1.16
CA ILE A 109 2.86 -2.96 -2.62
C ILE A 109 2.92 -4.37 -3.21
N MET A 110 3.55 -5.33 -2.55
CA MET A 110 3.50 -6.73 -2.97
C MET A 110 2.14 -7.37 -2.70
N LEU A 111 1.41 -6.91 -1.69
CA LEU A 111 0.00 -7.27 -1.54
C LEU A 111 -0.84 -6.63 -2.64
N VAL A 112 -0.58 -5.38 -3.00
CA VAL A 112 -1.23 -4.72 -4.15
C VAL A 112 -1.01 -5.49 -5.45
N ASP A 113 0.22 -5.91 -5.73
CA ASP A 113 0.55 -6.70 -6.91
C ASP A 113 -0.25 -8.03 -6.98
N GLN A 114 -0.46 -8.68 -5.83
CA GLN A 114 -1.32 -9.87 -5.73
C GLN A 114 -2.79 -9.55 -5.99
N ILE A 115 -3.30 -8.42 -5.47
CA ILE A 115 -4.68 -7.96 -5.71
C ILE A 115 -4.90 -7.73 -7.22
N LEU A 116 -4.00 -7.00 -7.87
CA LEU A 116 -4.11 -6.70 -9.30
C LEU A 116 -4.10 -7.98 -10.15
N LYS A 117 -3.25 -8.95 -9.79
CA LYS A 117 -3.23 -10.28 -10.42
C LYS A 117 -4.54 -11.04 -10.17
N ALA A 118 -5.08 -10.99 -8.95
CA ALA A 118 -6.32 -11.64 -8.60
C ALA A 118 -7.50 -11.08 -9.40
N PHE A 119 -7.57 -9.75 -9.60
CA PHE A 119 -8.61 -9.12 -10.42
C PHE A 119 -8.67 -9.66 -11.86
N SER A 120 -7.53 -10.15 -12.38
CA SER A 120 -7.43 -10.70 -13.73
C SER A 120 -7.82 -12.18 -13.85
N ILE A 121 -8.13 -12.88 -12.74
CA ILE A 121 -8.48 -14.31 -12.75
C ILE A 121 -9.86 -14.51 -13.37
N CYS A 122 -9.99 -15.19 -14.51
CA CYS A 122 -11.28 -15.36 -15.18
C CYS A 122 -12.33 -16.13 -14.38
N ASP A 123 -11.92 -17.19 -13.66
CA ASP A 123 -12.83 -18.01 -12.85
C ASP A 123 -13.23 -17.28 -11.56
N VAL A 124 -14.53 -17.07 -11.34
CA VAL A 124 -15.03 -16.26 -10.22
C VAL A 124 -14.75 -16.91 -8.87
N ALA A 125 -14.93 -18.23 -8.75
CA ALA A 125 -14.69 -18.95 -7.50
C ALA A 125 -13.20 -18.91 -7.11
N ALA A 126 -12.29 -19.14 -8.06
CA ALA A 126 -10.85 -19.03 -7.86
C ALA A 126 -10.44 -17.60 -7.55
N ARG A 127 -11.04 -16.61 -8.23
CA ARG A 127 -10.83 -15.18 -7.97
C ARG A 127 -11.22 -14.83 -6.53
N LEU A 128 -12.42 -15.21 -6.10
CA LEU A 128 -12.93 -14.93 -4.76
C LEU A 128 -12.05 -15.60 -3.69
N SER A 129 -11.69 -16.87 -3.90
CA SER A 129 -10.77 -17.59 -3.02
C SER A 129 -9.41 -16.89 -2.90
N ALA A 130 -8.83 -16.43 -4.01
CA ALA A 130 -7.59 -15.67 -4.00
C ALA A 130 -7.73 -14.35 -3.22
N LEU A 131 -8.82 -13.60 -3.44
CA LEU A 131 -9.07 -12.34 -2.74
C LEU A 131 -9.25 -12.53 -1.23
N HIS A 132 -9.89 -13.61 -0.77
CA HIS A 132 -9.97 -13.92 0.66
C HIS A 132 -8.61 -14.19 1.29
N ASN A 133 -7.76 -14.99 0.63
CA ASN A 133 -6.40 -15.27 1.11
C ASN A 133 -5.55 -13.99 1.19
N ILE A 134 -5.68 -13.12 0.19
CA ILE A 134 -5.00 -11.83 0.17
C ILE A 134 -5.53 -10.92 1.29
N ASN A 135 -6.84 -10.88 1.54
CA ASN A 135 -7.43 -10.12 2.63
C ASN A 135 -6.86 -10.56 4.00
N THR A 136 -6.75 -11.87 4.26
CA THR A 136 -6.12 -12.36 5.50
C THR A 136 -4.69 -11.85 5.66
N SER A 137 -3.91 -11.87 4.57
CA SER A 137 -2.54 -11.35 4.55
C SER A 137 -2.48 -9.84 4.77
N LEU A 138 -3.42 -9.09 4.17
CA LEU A 138 -3.54 -7.65 4.32
C LEU A 138 -3.92 -7.22 5.74
N GLN A 139 -4.88 -7.90 6.36
CA GLN A 139 -5.27 -7.65 7.75
C GLN A 139 -4.13 -7.97 8.73
N SER A 140 -3.43 -9.09 8.51
CA SER A 140 -2.25 -9.46 9.31
C SER A 140 -1.14 -8.41 9.18
N PHE A 141 -0.88 -7.94 7.95
CA PHE A 141 0.08 -6.89 7.68
C PHE A 141 -0.31 -5.57 8.38
N LEU A 142 -1.56 -5.13 8.23
CA LEU A 142 -2.06 -3.89 8.84
C LEU A 142 -1.95 -3.95 10.37
N GLY A 143 -2.38 -5.06 10.98
CA GLY A 143 -2.25 -5.27 12.42
C GLY A 143 -0.81 -5.26 12.92
N MET A 144 0.13 -5.79 12.12
CA MET A 144 1.57 -5.75 12.42
C MET A 144 2.14 -4.32 12.32
N VAL A 145 1.87 -3.61 11.22
CA VAL A 145 2.43 -2.27 11.00
C VAL A 145 1.85 -1.23 11.97
N VAL A 146 0.55 -1.31 12.29
CA VAL A 146 -0.07 -0.43 13.30
C VAL A 146 0.55 -0.64 14.69
N LYS A 147 0.88 -1.88 15.07
CA LYS A 147 1.62 -2.17 16.32
C LYS A 147 3.05 -1.65 16.31
N GLN A 148 3.72 -1.61 15.16
CA GLN A 148 5.06 -1.02 15.05
C GLN A 148 5.02 0.51 15.09
N HIS A 149 3.97 1.11 14.56
CA HIS A 149 3.73 2.55 14.55
C HIS A 149 3.64 3.16 15.95
N SER A 150 3.13 2.43 16.95
CA SER A 150 3.08 2.92 18.34
C SER A 150 4.46 3.21 18.94
N GLY A 151 5.55 2.70 18.35
CA GLY A 151 6.93 3.02 18.74
C GLY A 151 7.61 4.11 17.88
N LYS A 152 7.16 4.32 16.63
CA LYS A 152 7.74 5.28 15.65
C LYS A 152 6.64 5.85 14.73
N PRO A 153 5.98 6.97 15.11
CA PRO A 153 4.74 7.46 14.48
C PRO A 153 4.84 8.05 13.06
N SER A 154 6.00 8.00 12.41
CA SER A 154 6.20 8.64 11.10
C SER A 154 6.72 7.70 10.01
N SER A 155 7.42 6.63 10.40
CA SER A 155 8.13 5.79 9.44
C SER A 155 7.18 4.92 8.60
N TYR A 156 5.98 4.62 9.08
CA TYR A 156 5.12 3.60 8.46
C TYR A 156 3.84 4.14 7.80
N CYS A 157 3.62 5.46 7.80
CA CYS A 157 2.39 6.07 7.31
C CYS A 157 2.07 5.66 5.87
N SER A 158 3.07 5.66 4.97
CA SER A 158 2.89 5.25 3.57
C SER A 158 2.38 3.82 3.44
N ALA A 159 2.93 2.89 4.23
CA ALA A 159 2.55 1.49 4.21
C ALA A 159 1.13 1.27 4.75
N VAL A 160 0.76 1.97 5.82
CA VAL A 160 -0.61 1.95 6.38
C VAL A 160 -1.60 2.48 5.35
N VAL A 161 -1.32 3.63 4.74
CA VAL A 161 -2.19 4.25 3.73
C VAL A 161 -2.38 3.33 2.52
N ILE A 162 -1.31 2.72 1.99
CA ILE A 162 -1.44 1.72 0.91
C ILE A 162 -2.28 0.52 1.36
N ALA A 163 -2.06 0.01 2.57
CA ALA A 163 -2.79 -1.17 3.05
C ALA A 163 -4.29 -0.89 3.20
N ILE A 164 -4.69 0.26 3.75
CA ILE A 164 -6.10 0.65 3.84
C ILE A 164 -6.69 0.84 2.42
N ARG A 165 -5.98 1.54 1.53
CA ARG A 165 -6.43 1.74 0.14
C ARG A 165 -6.62 0.41 -0.61
N SER A 166 -5.74 -0.55 -0.35
CA SER A 166 -5.81 -1.92 -0.89
C SER A 166 -7.02 -2.67 -0.37
N LEU A 167 -7.34 -2.52 0.93
CA LEU A 167 -8.49 -3.14 1.57
C LEU A 167 -9.80 -2.65 0.94
N LEU A 168 -9.92 -1.33 0.76
CA LEU A 168 -11.06 -0.70 0.10
C LEU A 168 -11.22 -1.23 -1.33
N SER A 169 -10.12 -1.28 -2.10
CA SER A 169 -10.15 -1.79 -3.47
C SER A 169 -10.57 -3.25 -3.56
N LEU A 170 -10.01 -4.09 -2.68
CA LEU A 170 -10.27 -5.54 -2.63
C LEU A 170 -11.75 -5.79 -2.35
N HIS A 171 -12.30 -5.18 -1.30
CA HIS A 171 -13.69 -5.41 -0.91
C HIS A 171 -14.69 -4.72 -1.85
N GLY A 172 -14.33 -3.58 -2.44
CA GLY A 172 -15.10 -2.98 -3.52
C GLY A 172 -15.25 -3.92 -4.72
N HIS A 173 -14.16 -4.61 -5.08
CA HIS A 173 -14.20 -5.60 -6.16
C HIS A 173 -15.02 -6.84 -5.79
N ILE A 174 -14.90 -7.35 -4.55
CA ILE A 174 -15.74 -8.48 -4.09
C ILE A 174 -17.23 -8.14 -4.22
N ILE A 175 -17.66 -6.96 -3.75
CA ILE A 175 -19.06 -6.52 -3.85
C ILE A 175 -19.53 -6.45 -5.31
N GLN A 176 -18.68 -5.97 -6.22
CA GLN A 176 -19.01 -5.92 -7.65
C GLN A 176 -19.19 -7.32 -8.25
N LEU A 177 -18.32 -8.27 -7.90
CA LEU A 177 -18.39 -9.65 -8.37
C LEU A 177 -19.68 -10.33 -7.91
N THR A 178 -19.94 -10.29 -6.60
CA THR A 178 -21.09 -10.96 -5.98
C THR A 178 -22.42 -10.31 -6.37
N SER A 179 -22.42 -8.99 -6.65
CA SER A 179 -23.62 -8.28 -7.14
C SER A 179 -23.92 -8.58 -8.62
N ALA A 180 -22.91 -8.86 -9.44
CA ALA A 180 -23.11 -9.28 -10.83
C ALA A 180 -23.70 -10.71 -10.94
N GLU A 181 -23.49 -11.55 -9.92
CA GLU A 181 -23.99 -12.93 -9.85
C GLU A 181 -25.40 -13.09 -9.25
N ILE A 182 -26.14 -11.98 -9.01
CA ILE A 182 -27.52 -11.96 -8.44
C ILE A 182 -28.55 -12.79 -9.25
N ALA A 183 -28.17 -13.41 -10.37
CA ALA A 183 -28.99 -14.39 -11.08
C ALA A 183 -29.00 -15.82 -10.48
N GLY A 184 -28.20 -16.19 -9.45
CA GLY A 184 -28.22 -17.61 -9.02
C GLY A 184 -27.59 -18.09 -7.70
N GLY A 185 -27.03 -17.25 -6.82
CA GLY A 185 -26.37 -17.73 -5.59
C GLY A 185 -26.51 -16.84 -4.35
N ASP A 186 -26.58 -17.47 -3.17
CA ASP A 186 -26.72 -16.82 -1.85
C ASP A 186 -25.38 -16.25 -1.35
N ASN A 187 -24.86 -15.24 -2.06
CA ASN A 187 -23.58 -14.55 -1.75
C ASN A 187 -23.71 -13.49 -0.62
N HIS A 188 -24.74 -13.60 0.23
CA HIS A 188 -25.10 -12.55 1.19
C HIS A 188 -24.02 -12.34 2.29
N ALA A 189 -23.33 -13.41 2.69
CA ALA A 189 -22.30 -13.35 3.73
C ALA A 189 -21.03 -12.60 3.28
N ASP A 190 -20.57 -12.81 2.04
CA ASP A 190 -19.38 -12.13 1.50
C ASP A 190 -19.62 -10.63 1.28
N ASN A 191 -20.85 -10.27 0.91
CA ASN A 191 -21.26 -8.87 0.86
C ASN A 191 -21.24 -8.22 2.24
N THR A 192 -21.86 -8.84 3.24
CA THR A 192 -21.87 -8.32 4.61
C THR A 192 -20.44 -8.14 5.15
N ASN A 193 -19.57 -9.13 4.96
CA ASN A 193 -18.18 -9.07 5.38
C ASN A 193 -17.41 -7.95 4.66
N SER A 194 -17.66 -7.79 3.35
CA SER A 194 -17.00 -6.75 2.55
C SER A 194 -17.46 -5.35 2.89
N PHE A 195 -18.76 -5.13 3.13
CA PHE A 195 -19.27 -3.86 3.63
C PHE A 195 -18.71 -3.52 5.02
N ALA A 196 -18.61 -4.51 5.92
CA ALA A 196 -18.00 -4.32 7.23
C ALA A 196 -16.53 -3.91 7.11
N ALA A 197 -15.75 -4.57 6.26
CA ALA A 197 -14.35 -4.24 6.03
C ALA A 197 -14.15 -2.86 5.39
N ILE A 198 -15.00 -2.48 4.42
CA ILE A 198 -15.00 -1.12 3.86
C ILE A 198 -15.29 -0.10 4.95
N ARG A 199 -16.32 -0.32 5.78
CA ARG A 199 -16.64 0.58 6.89
C ARG A 199 -15.47 0.74 7.85
N THR A 200 -14.78 -0.34 8.20
CA THR A 200 -13.54 -0.27 8.99
C THR A 200 -12.47 0.57 8.30
N GLY A 201 -12.24 0.39 7.00
CA GLY A 201 -11.28 1.19 6.23
C GLY A 201 -11.63 2.69 6.19
N ILE A 202 -12.93 3.01 6.07
CA ILE A 202 -13.43 4.39 6.13
C ILE A 202 -13.18 4.98 7.51
N THR A 203 -13.54 4.27 8.59
CA THR A 203 -13.29 4.72 9.97
C THR A 203 -11.80 4.98 10.20
N MET A 204 -10.92 4.06 9.82
CA MET A 204 -9.47 4.27 9.94
C MET A 204 -8.98 5.51 9.17
N THR A 205 -9.57 5.78 8.00
CA THR A 205 -9.21 6.96 7.20
C THR A 205 -9.68 8.26 7.87
N LEU A 206 -10.88 8.25 8.47
CA LEU A 206 -11.41 9.38 9.23
C LEU A 206 -10.57 9.64 10.47
N ASP A 207 -10.20 8.60 11.23
CA ASP A 207 -9.33 8.72 12.40
C ASP A 207 -7.98 9.38 12.01
N ILE A 208 -7.40 8.99 10.87
CA ILE A 208 -6.18 9.62 10.34
C ILE A 208 -6.44 11.09 9.98
N ALA A 209 -7.54 11.39 9.27
CA ALA A 209 -7.89 12.75 8.86
C ALA A 209 -8.08 13.69 10.07
N GLU A 210 -8.86 13.26 11.06
CA GLU A 210 -9.13 14.01 12.29
C GLU A 210 -7.85 14.23 13.09
N TRP A 211 -7.00 13.19 13.20
CA TRP A 211 -5.72 13.30 13.89
C TRP A 211 -4.79 14.33 13.25
N HIS A 212 -4.80 14.45 11.91
CA HIS A 212 -4.04 15.46 11.17
C HIS A 212 -4.70 16.84 11.19
N GLU A 213 -6.03 16.92 11.33
CA GLU A 213 -6.76 18.18 11.48
C GLU A 213 -6.48 18.83 12.83
N ALA A 214 -6.44 18.04 13.91
CA ALA A 214 -6.18 18.49 15.27
C ALA A 214 -4.74 18.98 15.52
N ARG A 215 -3.83 18.82 14.55
CA ARG A 215 -2.40 19.13 14.69
C ARG A 215 -1.97 20.39 13.93
N PRO A 216 -0.91 21.08 14.40
CA PRO A 216 -0.45 22.29 13.75
C PRO A 216 0.03 22.03 12.30
N PRO A 217 -0.09 23.03 11.40
CA PRO A 217 0.15 22.85 9.96
C PRO A 217 1.52 22.29 9.57
N HIS A 218 2.57 22.55 10.36
CA HIS A 218 3.93 22.06 10.09
C HIS A 218 4.05 20.52 10.22
N MET A 219 3.11 19.85 10.91
CA MET A 219 3.00 18.39 10.97
C MET A 219 2.24 17.80 9.77
N GLY A 220 1.66 18.64 8.90
CA GLY A 220 0.97 18.21 7.67
C GLY A 220 1.92 17.62 6.62
N LEU A 221 3.21 17.94 6.69
CA LEU A 221 4.27 17.38 5.82
C LEU A 221 4.57 15.90 6.11
N MET A 222 3.98 15.32 7.16
CA MET A 222 4.13 13.90 7.49
C MET A 222 3.19 12.99 6.68
N LEU A 223 2.23 13.57 5.94
CA LEU A 223 1.32 12.79 5.12
C LEU A 223 2.00 12.37 3.82
N PRO A 224 2.04 11.08 3.52
CA PRO A 224 2.69 10.60 2.32
C PRO A 224 1.87 10.98 1.07
N PRO A 225 2.51 11.15 -0.10
CA PRO A 225 1.83 11.56 -1.34
C PRO A 225 0.61 10.73 -1.71
N ASN A 226 0.61 9.44 -1.34
CA ASN A 226 -0.47 8.50 -1.60
C ASN A 226 -1.73 8.71 -0.74
N TYR A 227 -1.68 9.57 0.28
CA TYR A 227 -2.83 9.83 1.14
C TYR A 227 -4.02 10.45 0.38
N VAL A 228 -3.75 11.28 -0.64
CA VAL A 228 -4.80 11.86 -1.50
C VAL A 228 -5.66 10.78 -2.18
N TYR A 229 -5.03 9.66 -2.57
CA TYR A 229 -5.72 8.56 -3.23
C TYR A 229 -6.58 7.76 -2.25
N LEU A 230 -6.11 7.59 -1.02
CA LEU A 230 -6.92 7.02 0.05
C LEU A 230 -8.17 7.87 0.33
N LEU A 231 -8.01 9.18 0.50
CA LEU A 231 -9.13 10.09 0.74
C LEU A 231 -10.19 10.02 -0.38
N ARG A 232 -9.74 10.02 -1.64
CA ARG A 232 -10.65 9.91 -2.81
C ARG A 232 -11.38 8.57 -2.84
N ALA A 233 -10.67 7.46 -2.65
CA ALA A 233 -11.28 6.14 -2.64
C ALA A 233 -12.31 6.00 -1.50
N THR A 234 -11.98 6.51 -0.31
CA THR A 234 -12.89 6.55 0.84
C THR A 234 -14.17 7.31 0.49
N LEU A 235 -14.06 8.51 -0.09
CA LEU A 235 -15.23 9.28 -0.54
C LEU A 235 -16.08 8.50 -1.56
N SER A 236 -15.47 7.90 -2.58
CA SER A 236 -16.20 7.08 -3.57
C SER A 236 -16.94 5.90 -2.93
N HIS A 237 -16.34 5.23 -1.94
CA HIS A 237 -17.01 4.14 -1.23
C HIS A 237 -18.17 4.64 -0.35
N MET A 238 -18.07 5.85 0.22
CA MET A 238 -19.18 6.47 0.96
C MET A 238 -20.36 6.82 0.05
N GLU A 239 -20.15 7.06 -1.25
CA GLU A 239 -21.21 7.34 -2.22
C GLU A 239 -21.92 6.07 -2.71
N LEU A 240 -21.20 4.94 -2.76
CA LEU A 240 -21.68 3.67 -3.30
C LEU A 240 -22.58 2.87 -2.35
N GLY A 241 -22.71 3.26 -1.07
CA GLY A 241 -23.53 2.50 -0.12
C GLY A 241 -24.13 3.34 1.00
N SER A 242 -25.27 2.91 1.52
CA SER A 242 -25.81 3.34 2.82
C SER A 242 -24.98 2.74 3.97
N LEU A 243 -23.67 3.00 3.95
CA LEU A 243 -22.70 2.48 4.92
C LEU A 243 -22.87 3.10 6.32
N PHE A 244 -23.56 4.24 6.37
CA PHE A 244 -23.90 4.95 7.59
C PHE A 244 -25.40 4.84 7.83
N GLU A 245 -25.76 4.50 9.07
CA GLU A 245 -27.16 4.52 9.52
C GLU A 245 -27.66 5.95 9.75
N ASP A 246 -26.74 6.89 10.07
CA ASP A 246 -27.02 8.31 10.30
C ASP A 246 -26.49 9.18 9.15
N GLU A 247 -27.41 9.82 8.42
CA GLU A 247 -27.11 10.71 7.31
C GLU A 247 -26.33 11.97 7.75
N HIS A 248 -26.55 12.45 8.97
CA HIS A 248 -25.80 13.58 9.52
C HIS A 248 -24.34 13.22 9.75
N GLN A 249 -24.10 12.05 10.37
CA GLN A 249 -22.75 11.53 10.58
C GLN A 249 -22.02 11.28 9.26
N ALA A 250 -22.73 10.76 8.25
CA ALA A 250 -22.17 10.55 6.91
C ALA A 250 -21.72 11.88 6.28
N GLN A 251 -22.54 12.92 6.40
CA GLN A 251 -22.25 14.23 5.83
C GLN A 251 -21.10 14.95 6.53
N ASP A 252 -20.98 14.83 7.86
CA ASP A 252 -19.86 15.39 8.61
C ASP A 252 -18.55 14.67 8.29
N SER A 253 -18.60 13.34 8.19
CA SER A 253 -17.46 12.52 7.75
C SER A 253 -16.98 12.94 6.36
N ARG A 254 -17.92 13.15 5.42
CA ARG A 254 -17.62 13.62 4.06
C ARG A 254 -16.92 14.97 4.07
N LYS A 255 -17.46 15.94 4.83
CA LYS A 255 -16.85 17.27 5.00
C LYS A 255 -15.44 17.20 5.61
N CYS A 256 -15.19 16.28 6.55
CA CYS A 256 -13.86 16.07 7.12
C CYS A 256 -12.84 15.64 6.04
N LEU A 257 -13.21 14.65 5.21
CA LEU A 257 -12.34 14.15 4.14
C LEU A 257 -12.12 15.20 3.04
N GLU A 258 -13.15 15.93 2.63
CA GLU A 258 -13.05 17.02 1.66
C GLU A 258 -12.13 18.15 2.13
N ARG A 259 -12.27 18.57 3.41
CA ARG A 259 -11.36 19.54 4.01
C ARG A 259 -9.91 19.05 4.02
N SER A 260 -9.71 17.77 4.31
CA SER A 260 -8.39 17.13 4.30
C SER A 260 -7.78 17.11 2.90
N LEU A 261 -8.59 16.84 1.86
CA LEU A 261 -8.16 16.92 0.45
C LEU A 261 -7.74 18.34 0.06
N VAL A 262 -8.53 19.36 0.42
CA VAL A 262 -8.21 20.77 0.13
C VAL A 262 -6.91 21.18 0.84
N LYS A 263 -6.76 20.82 2.12
CA LYS A 263 -5.54 21.10 2.90
C LYS A 263 -4.32 20.45 2.25
N PHE A 264 -4.44 19.19 1.83
CA PHE A 264 -3.38 18.47 1.13
C PHE A 264 -3.03 19.16 -0.21
N GLY A 265 -4.03 19.52 -1.03
CA GLY A 265 -3.80 20.19 -2.31
C GLY A 265 -3.10 21.55 -2.18
N ARG A 266 -3.39 22.30 -1.11
CA ARG A 266 -2.68 23.54 -0.79
C ARG A 266 -1.22 23.30 -0.41
N LEU A 267 -0.94 22.25 0.37
CA LEU A 267 0.43 21.89 0.79
C LEU A 267 1.32 21.46 -0.38
N TRP A 268 0.74 20.76 -1.36
CA TRP A 268 1.47 20.22 -2.51
C TRP A 268 1.38 21.08 -3.77
N GLY A 269 0.78 22.27 -3.68
CA GLY A 269 0.69 23.23 -4.80
C GLY A 269 -0.19 22.76 -5.97
N THR A 270 -1.08 21.79 -5.74
CA THR A 270 -2.00 21.24 -6.77
C THR A 270 -3.38 21.88 -6.74
N ALA A 271 -3.62 22.84 -5.84
CA ALA A 271 -4.85 23.63 -5.81
C ALA A 271 -4.69 24.86 -6.74
N GLY A 272 -5.08 24.67 -8.00
CA GLY A 272 -5.33 25.71 -8.99
C GLY A 272 -6.71 25.53 -9.58
#